data_AF-A0A1F4K419-F1
#
_entry.id   AF-A0A1F4K419-F1
#
_cell.length_a   1.000
_cell.length_b   1.000
_cell.length_c   1.000
_cell.angle_alpha   90.00
_cell.angle_beta   90.00
_cell.angle_gamma   90.00
#
_symmetry.space_group_name_H-M   'P 1'
#
loop_
_entity.id
_entity.type
_entity.pdbx_description
1 polymer ?
#
loop_
_entity_poly.entity_id
_entity_poly.type
_entity_poly.pdbx_seq_one_letter_code
_entity_poly.pdbx_strand_id
1 'polypeptide(L)'
;MKFGRSAAFVLSGVMLAISGVGAQEAGDPAMRDADALLHAGKPAEAYTLLEPLEFVRAGELRFDYLLGIAALDSGKPDKATLAFERVLAVDPNFAGARLDMARAYYQLGDLPRAKTEFEVVLKQNPPEAARATIQKYLDAIAAHEQAQRTQVTGYAEGIVGHDSNIANSTTQTFTFASNSPWSGLFTGNQLPPSSTLAGNYEGVNAGMALHHRLNTRWGVFGNADLHQHGNTTHTAYDSTAVDAQVGVSLQDGNSGYKLSLTGGQTDSGSTMHRNAQGVAGAWQYNPSPDRQFSAFGQWSQNRASGYPATSPSTDARIEGDTDQVVLGVGGVHLFTDPKGALFGSIFVGQEKDVAPVISPGLPNGGRVDGRKDFVGVRIGWQTTLSPTWDGTVSLGWQSAKYANINNLIMDYRSETQTDLSLGLAWHLNKAWTVKPQLSFTHKDSNIALYSFDRTEVSVTLRHDFQ
;
A
#
# COMPACT_ATOMS: atom_id res chain seq x y z
N MET A 1 15.52 -1.67 -15.67
CA MET A 1 16.79 -2.38 -15.97
C MET A 1 16.51 -3.59 -16.84
N LYS A 2 17.23 -3.71 -17.96
CA LYS A 2 17.25 -4.88 -18.84
C LYS A 2 17.83 -6.05 -18.03
N PHE A 3 17.15 -7.19 -17.97
CA PHE A 3 17.73 -8.41 -17.42
C PHE A 3 18.90 -8.83 -18.32
N GLY A 4 20.11 -8.56 -17.84
CA GLY A 4 21.36 -8.97 -18.46
C GLY A 4 21.55 -10.47 -18.30
N ARG A 5 21.88 -11.13 -19.41
CA ARG A 5 22.44 -12.47 -19.49
C ARG A 5 23.59 -12.65 -18.50
N SER A 6 23.58 -13.73 -17.71
CA SER A 6 24.72 -14.51 -17.17
C SER A 6 24.15 -15.42 -16.05
N ALA A 7 24.49 -16.69 -15.88
CA ALA A 7 25.47 -17.56 -16.49
C ALA A 7 24.94 -19.01 -16.40
N ALA A 8 25.03 -19.77 -17.49
CA ALA A 8 24.78 -21.21 -17.46
C ALA A 8 25.91 -21.88 -16.67
N PHE A 9 25.62 -22.31 -15.44
CA PHE A 9 26.53 -23.15 -14.67
C PHE A 9 26.30 -24.60 -15.08
N VAL A 10 27.21 -25.15 -15.88
CA VAL A 10 27.36 -26.60 -16.04
C VAL A 10 27.99 -27.11 -14.74
N LEU A 11 27.20 -27.81 -13.92
CA LEU A 11 27.67 -28.46 -12.71
C LEU A 11 27.43 -29.97 -12.87
N SER A 12 28.54 -30.70 -12.93
CA SER A 12 28.59 -32.15 -13.07
C SER A 12 27.80 -32.83 -11.96
N GLY A 13 26.71 -33.51 -12.33
CA GLY A 13 25.90 -34.29 -11.41
C GLY A 13 26.69 -35.44 -10.80
N VAL A 14 26.65 -35.56 -9.48
CA VAL A 14 27.15 -36.74 -8.77
C VAL A 14 26.05 -37.79 -8.80
N MET A 15 26.16 -38.75 -9.72
CA MET A 15 25.34 -39.96 -9.70
C MET A 15 25.90 -40.97 -8.69
N LEU A 16 25.10 -41.30 -7.69
CA LEU A 16 25.31 -42.45 -6.81
C LEU A 16 24.84 -43.72 -7.53
N ALA A 17 25.76 -44.67 -7.70
CA ALA A 17 25.49 -45.94 -8.38
C ALA A 17 24.54 -46.83 -7.55
N ILE A 18 23.41 -47.23 -8.15
CA ILE A 18 22.54 -48.28 -7.64
C ILE A 18 23.03 -49.61 -8.24
N SER A 19 23.58 -50.48 -7.40
CA SER A 19 23.95 -51.84 -7.79
C SER A 19 22.93 -52.84 -7.27
N GLY A 20 22.19 -53.47 -8.19
CA GLY A 20 21.60 -54.81 -7.98
C GLY A 20 20.15 -55.01 -8.44
N VAL A 21 19.97 -55.97 -9.35
CA VAL A 21 18.73 -56.61 -9.86
C VAL A 21 18.02 -55.84 -10.98
N GLY A 22 17.78 -56.34 -12.20
CA GLY A 22 17.93 -57.67 -12.80
C GLY A 22 17.87 -57.58 -14.33
N ALA A 23 18.28 -58.66 -14.98
CA ALA A 23 18.86 -58.74 -16.33
C ALA A 23 17.91 -58.54 -17.54
N GLN A 24 17.02 -57.55 -17.50
CA GLN A 24 16.18 -57.14 -18.64
C GLN A 24 16.42 -55.69 -19.11
N GLU A 25 17.16 -54.91 -18.32
CA GLU A 25 17.39 -53.47 -18.53
C GLU A 25 18.60 -53.10 -19.39
N ALA A 26 19.43 -54.07 -19.79
CA ALA A 26 20.64 -53.83 -20.58
C ALA A 26 20.40 -53.65 -22.10
N GLY A 27 19.14 -53.78 -22.55
CA GLY A 27 18.80 -53.88 -23.97
C GLY A 27 17.91 -52.79 -24.55
N ASP A 28 17.52 -51.78 -23.77
CA ASP A 28 16.64 -50.71 -24.26
C ASP A 28 17.46 -49.55 -24.85
N PRO A 29 17.48 -49.39 -26.19
CA PRO A 29 18.30 -48.38 -26.84
C PRO A 29 17.88 -46.98 -26.42
N ALA A 30 16.58 -46.73 -26.22
CA ALA A 30 16.08 -45.39 -25.91
C ALA A 30 16.55 -44.92 -24.53
N MET A 31 16.53 -45.82 -23.53
CA MET A 31 17.00 -45.52 -22.18
C MET A 31 18.52 -45.33 -22.12
N ARG A 32 19.27 -46.18 -22.82
CA ARG A 32 20.73 -46.08 -22.88
C ARG A 32 21.17 -44.81 -23.62
N ASP A 33 20.52 -44.49 -24.74
CA ASP A 33 20.86 -43.34 -25.56
C ASP A 33 20.42 -42.04 -24.85
N ALA A 34 19.27 -42.02 -24.15
CA ALA A 34 18.88 -40.89 -23.31
C ALA A 34 19.88 -40.65 -22.16
N ASP A 35 20.31 -41.71 -21.47
CA ASP A 35 21.33 -41.61 -20.43
C ASP A 35 22.66 -41.07 -21.00
N ALA A 36 23.10 -41.55 -22.16
CA ALA A 36 24.28 -41.04 -22.85
C ALA A 36 24.14 -39.57 -23.25
N LEU A 37 22.96 -39.14 -23.71
CA LEU A 37 22.66 -37.74 -24.04
C LEU A 37 22.71 -36.85 -22.80
N LEU A 38 22.20 -37.31 -21.65
CA LEU A 38 22.30 -36.59 -20.38
C LEU A 38 23.76 -36.44 -19.93
N HIS A 39 24.55 -37.50 -19.99
CA HIS A 39 25.99 -37.46 -19.69
C HIS A 39 26.77 -36.55 -20.66
N ALA A 40 26.32 -36.43 -21.91
CA ALA A 40 26.89 -35.53 -22.91
C ALA A 40 26.41 -34.07 -22.77
N GLY A 41 25.59 -33.74 -21.77
CA GLY A 41 25.06 -32.40 -21.55
C GLY A 41 24.02 -31.97 -22.60
N LYS A 42 23.30 -32.93 -23.18
CA LYS A 42 22.25 -32.72 -24.21
C LYS A 42 20.85 -33.07 -23.67
N PRO A 43 20.37 -32.40 -22.61
CA PRO A 43 19.09 -32.75 -21.96
C PRO A 43 17.87 -32.52 -22.86
N ALA A 44 17.93 -31.55 -23.77
CA ALA A 44 16.83 -31.32 -24.73
C ALA A 44 16.67 -32.49 -25.72
N GLU A 45 17.79 -33.04 -26.23
CA GLU A 45 17.76 -34.21 -27.11
C GLU A 45 17.26 -35.44 -26.36
N ALA A 46 17.71 -35.64 -25.11
CA ALA A 46 17.24 -36.72 -24.24
C ALA A 46 15.72 -36.62 -23.98
N TYR A 47 15.22 -35.41 -23.71
CA TYR A 47 13.79 -35.20 -23.48
C TYR A 47 12.97 -35.49 -24.74
N THR A 48 13.41 -35.02 -25.91
CA THR A 48 12.74 -35.31 -27.19
C THR A 48 12.71 -36.81 -27.51
N LEU A 49 13.75 -37.55 -27.10
CA LEU A 49 13.78 -39.02 -27.25
C LEU A 49 12.79 -39.73 -26.32
N LEU A 50 12.64 -39.25 -25.08
CA LEU A 50 11.83 -39.92 -24.04
C LEU A 50 10.35 -39.49 -24.03
N GLU A 51 10.03 -38.23 -24.36
CA GLU A 51 8.66 -37.69 -24.30
C GLU A 51 7.62 -38.53 -25.07
N PRO A 52 7.88 -39.00 -26.31
CA PRO A 52 6.90 -39.81 -27.04
C PRO A 52 6.61 -41.17 -26.39
N LEU A 53 7.51 -41.65 -25.54
CA LEU A 53 7.39 -42.93 -24.85
C LEU A 53 6.65 -42.81 -23.52
N GLU A 54 6.39 -41.59 -23.02
CA GLU A 54 5.78 -41.35 -21.72
C GLU A 54 4.43 -42.06 -21.58
N PHE A 55 3.59 -42.03 -22.62
CA PHE A 55 2.28 -42.68 -22.59
C PHE A 55 2.33 -44.18 -22.31
N VAL A 56 3.38 -44.86 -22.82
CA VAL A 56 3.50 -46.32 -22.73
C VAL A 56 4.30 -46.73 -21.49
N ARG A 57 5.20 -45.87 -21.00
CA ARG A 57 6.23 -46.24 -20.02
C ARG A 57 6.18 -45.49 -18.70
N ALA A 58 5.28 -44.52 -18.56
CA ALA A 58 5.06 -43.86 -17.27
C ALA A 58 4.76 -44.91 -16.17
N GLY A 59 5.40 -44.76 -15.03
CA GLY A 59 5.40 -45.72 -13.92
C GLY A 59 6.64 -46.63 -13.87
N GLU A 60 7.41 -46.73 -14.95
CA GLU A 60 8.73 -47.36 -14.92
C GLU A 60 9.74 -46.44 -14.22
N LEU A 61 10.22 -46.84 -13.04
CA LEU A 61 11.07 -46.02 -12.17
C LEU A 61 12.29 -45.41 -12.88
N ARG A 62 13.02 -46.21 -13.66
CA ARG A 62 14.20 -45.73 -14.39
C ARG A 62 13.82 -44.77 -15.52
N PHE A 63 12.76 -45.07 -16.26
CA PHE A 63 12.27 -44.24 -17.36
C PHE A 63 11.83 -42.87 -16.86
N ASP A 64 10.99 -42.85 -15.83
CA ASP A 64 10.51 -41.61 -15.23
C ASP A 64 11.64 -40.78 -14.63
N TYR A 65 12.67 -41.41 -14.04
CA TYR A 65 13.82 -40.69 -13.54
C TYR A 65 14.64 -40.02 -14.66
N LEU A 66 14.94 -40.72 -15.75
CA LEU A 66 15.65 -40.13 -16.90
C LEU A 66 14.81 -39.05 -17.60
N LEU A 67 13.51 -39.27 -17.75
CA LEU A 67 12.58 -38.28 -18.32
C LEU A 67 12.53 -37.03 -17.45
N GLY A 68 12.48 -37.19 -16.12
CA GLY A 68 12.47 -36.09 -15.16
C GLY A 68 13.75 -35.25 -15.21
N ILE A 69 14.93 -35.88 -15.24
CA ILE A 69 16.22 -35.17 -15.39
C ILE A 69 16.26 -34.42 -16.72
N ALA A 70 15.89 -35.09 -17.82
CA ALA A 70 15.88 -34.49 -19.15
C ALA A 70 14.93 -33.29 -19.24
N ALA A 71 13.74 -33.41 -18.64
CA ALA A 71 12.77 -32.32 -18.56
C ALA A 71 13.32 -31.14 -17.74
N LEU A 72 13.87 -31.41 -16.56
CA LEU A 72 14.40 -30.39 -15.65
C LEU A 72 15.55 -29.60 -16.30
N ASP A 73 16.54 -30.32 -16.83
CA ASP A 73 17.75 -29.71 -17.37
C ASP A 73 17.52 -29.10 -18.77
N SER A 74 16.39 -29.41 -19.42
CA SER A 74 15.92 -28.73 -20.64
C SER A 74 14.99 -27.53 -20.39
N GLY A 75 14.77 -27.16 -19.13
CA GLY A 75 13.96 -25.99 -18.76
C GLY A 75 12.45 -26.23 -18.75
N LYS A 76 12.01 -27.49 -18.54
CA LYS A 76 10.61 -27.91 -18.39
C LYS A 76 10.35 -28.46 -16.97
N PRO A 77 10.48 -27.62 -15.92
CA PRO A 77 10.40 -28.10 -14.55
C PRO A 77 8.99 -28.58 -14.16
N ASP A 78 7.94 -28.07 -14.81
CA ASP A 78 6.56 -28.56 -14.67
C ASP A 78 6.44 -30.04 -15.06
N LYS A 79 6.99 -30.42 -16.22
CA LYS A 79 7.05 -31.81 -16.68
C LYS A 79 7.94 -32.68 -15.79
N ALA A 80 9.07 -32.12 -15.35
CA ALA A 80 9.98 -32.82 -14.45
C ALA A 80 9.30 -33.21 -13.14
N THR A 81 8.52 -32.31 -12.54
CA THR A 81 7.82 -32.61 -11.27
C THR A 81 6.90 -33.82 -11.40
N LEU A 82 6.13 -33.94 -12.49
CA LEU A 82 5.23 -35.09 -12.71
C LEU A 82 6.00 -36.41 -12.83
N ALA A 83 7.13 -36.41 -13.55
CA ALA A 83 7.96 -37.60 -13.70
C ALA A 83 8.59 -38.01 -12.35
N PHE A 84 9.11 -37.05 -11.57
CA PHE A 84 9.66 -37.33 -10.25
C PHE A 84 8.59 -37.77 -9.24
N GLU A 85 7.35 -37.26 -9.31
CA GLU A 85 6.24 -37.76 -8.48
C GLU A 85 5.99 -39.25 -8.73
N ARG A 86 6.05 -39.70 -9.99
CA ARG A 86 5.93 -41.13 -10.31
C ARG A 86 7.09 -41.95 -9.76
N VAL A 87 8.33 -41.45 -9.84
CA VAL A 87 9.49 -42.09 -9.22
C VAL A 87 9.28 -42.24 -7.71
N LEU A 88 8.88 -41.17 -7.03
CA LEU A 88 8.69 -41.14 -5.57
C LEU A 88 7.46 -41.91 -5.10
N ALA A 89 6.48 -42.14 -5.98
CA ALA A 89 5.36 -43.04 -5.71
C ALA A 89 5.80 -44.52 -5.67
N VAL A 90 6.81 -44.90 -6.46
CA VAL A 90 7.39 -46.25 -6.46
C VAL A 90 8.44 -46.41 -5.38
N ASP A 91 9.36 -45.45 -5.24
CA ASP A 91 10.38 -45.41 -4.19
C ASP A 91 10.37 -44.06 -3.45
N PRO A 92 9.64 -43.98 -2.31
CA PRO A 92 9.59 -42.77 -1.51
C PRO A 92 10.94 -42.32 -0.94
N ASN A 93 11.98 -43.16 -0.92
CA ASN A 93 13.28 -42.80 -0.36
C ASN A 93 14.33 -42.51 -1.43
N PHE A 94 13.96 -42.48 -2.71
CA PHE A 94 14.88 -42.22 -3.81
C PHE A 94 15.49 -40.81 -3.70
N ALA A 95 16.71 -40.72 -3.18
CA ALA A 95 17.37 -39.44 -2.86
C ALA A 95 17.62 -38.55 -4.08
N GLY A 96 17.98 -39.15 -5.23
CA GLY A 96 18.22 -38.41 -6.48
C GLY A 96 16.97 -37.71 -7.01
N ALA A 97 15.87 -38.44 -7.17
CA ALA A 97 14.57 -37.90 -7.53
C ALA A 97 14.08 -36.83 -6.55
N ARG A 98 14.27 -36.97 -5.23
CA ARG A 98 13.95 -35.89 -4.26
C ARG A 98 14.80 -34.64 -4.47
N LEU A 99 16.10 -34.81 -4.72
CA LEU A 99 17.01 -33.70 -5.00
C LEU A 99 16.61 -32.95 -6.28
N ASP A 100 16.32 -33.68 -7.35
CA ASP A 100 15.92 -33.09 -8.62
C ASP A 100 14.50 -32.53 -8.59
N MET A 101 13.60 -33.11 -7.80
CA MET A 101 12.30 -32.54 -7.47
C MET A 101 12.44 -31.19 -6.75
N ALA A 102 13.35 -31.10 -5.78
CA ALA A 102 13.66 -29.84 -5.11
C ALA A 102 14.19 -28.77 -6.08
N ARG A 103 15.06 -29.16 -7.02
CA ARG A 103 15.55 -28.29 -8.10
C ARG A 103 14.42 -27.85 -9.03
N ALA A 104 13.49 -28.74 -9.37
CA ALA A 104 12.33 -28.43 -10.20
C ALA A 104 11.41 -27.41 -9.50
N TYR A 105 11.09 -27.61 -8.22
CA TYR A 105 10.34 -26.64 -7.42
C TYR A 105 11.05 -25.29 -7.33
N TYR A 106 12.38 -25.28 -7.18
CA TYR A 106 13.15 -24.04 -7.19
C TYR A 106 13.02 -23.29 -8.53
N GLN A 107 13.09 -23.98 -9.68
CA GLN A 107 12.91 -23.37 -11.00
C GLN A 107 11.48 -22.88 -11.25
N LEU A 108 10.48 -23.53 -10.65
CA LEU A 108 9.08 -23.10 -10.69
C LEU A 108 8.79 -21.90 -9.76
N GLY A 109 9.74 -21.50 -8.92
CA GLY A 109 9.57 -20.45 -7.91
C GLY A 109 8.83 -20.92 -6.65
N ASP A 110 8.54 -22.22 -6.52
CA ASP A 110 7.97 -22.81 -5.31
C ASP A 110 9.07 -23.12 -4.28
N LEU A 111 9.64 -22.05 -3.74
CA LEU A 111 10.74 -22.12 -2.79
C LEU A 111 10.38 -22.90 -1.51
N PRO A 112 9.15 -22.81 -0.94
CA PRO A 112 8.77 -23.60 0.23
C PRO A 112 8.85 -25.12 0.00
N ARG A 113 8.30 -25.61 -1.13
CA ARG A 113 8.40 -27.05 -1.46
C ARG A 113 9.84 -27.45 -1.80
N ALA A 114 10.57 -26.61 -2.54
CA ALA A 114 11.99 -26.84 -2.83
C ALA A 114 12.81 -27.03 -1.54
N LYS A 115 12.66 -26.11 -0.59
CA LYS A 115 13.34 -26.16 0.72
C LYS A 115 13.02 -27.44 1.48
N THR A 116 11.75 -27.84 1.52
CA THR A 116 11.32 -29.06 2.22
C THR A 116 12.00 -30.30 1.64
N GLU A 117 12.01 -30.46 0.32
CA GLU A 117 12.65 -31.61 -0.33
C GLU A 117 14.18 -31.60 -0.14
N PHE A 118 14.83 -30.43 -0.24
CA PHE A 118 16.26 -30.28 0.07
C PHE A 118 16.60 -30.71 1.51
N GLU A 119 15.79 -30.31 2.50
CA GLU A 119 15.96 -30.70 3.90
C GLU A 119 15.73 -32.20 4.13
N VAL A 120 14.81 -32.82 3.40
CA VAL A 120 14.61 -34.28 3.43
C VAL A 120 15.84 -35.00 2.90
N VAL A 121 16.37 -34.59 1.75
CA VAL A 121 17.58 -35.21 1.18
C VAL A 121 18.78 -35.05 2.11
N LEU A 122 18.95 -33.91 2.80
CA LEU A 122 20.02 -33.72 3.78
C LEU A 122 19.96 -34.73 4.94
N LYS A 123 18.75 -35.14 5.37
CA LYS A 123 18.56 -36.16 6.42
C LYS A 123 18.94 -37.56 5.96
N GLN A 124 19.05 -37.80 4.65
CA GLN A 124 19.44 -39.09 4.06
C GLN A 124 20.98 -39.26 3.96
N ASN A 125 21.77 -38.37 4.58
CA ASN A 125 23.24 -38.39 4.54
C ASN A 125 23.82 -38.42 3.10
N PRO A 126 23.51 -37.42 2.26
CA PRO A 126 23.95 -37.41 0.88
C PRO A 126 25.48 -37.19 0.80
N PRO A 127 26.12 -37.59 -0.32
CA PRO A 127 27.54 -37.33 -0.57
C PRO A 127 27.88 -35.86 -0.44
N GLU A 128 29.16 -35.56 -0.16
CA GLU A 128 29.62 -34.19 0.05
C GLU A 128 29.27 -33.24 -1.10
N ALA A 129 29.42 -33.68 -2.35
CA ALA A 129 29.09 -32.89 -3.53
C ALA A 129 27.58 -32.58 -3.64
N ALA A 130 26.72 -33.54 -3.29
CA ALA A 130 25.28 -33.33 -3.24
C ALA A 130 24.91 -32.38 -2.10
N ARG A 131 25.52 -32.54 -0.91
CA ARG A 131 25.34 -31.61 0.23
C ARG A 131 25.74 -30.18 -0.13
N ALA A 132 26.88 -29.98 -0.80
CA ALA A 132 27.32 -28.66 -1.24
C ALA A 132 26.36 -28.04 -2.26
N THR A 133 25.81 -28.85 -3.18
CA THR A 133 24.80 -28.42 -4.14
C THR A 133 23.51 -28.01 -3.44
N ILE A 134 23.01 -28.82 -2.50
CA ILE A 134 21.83 -28.52 -1.71
C ILE A 134 22.01 -27.22 -0.93
N GLN A 135 23.17 -27.04 -0.28
CA GLN A 135 23.46 -25.82 0.49
C GLN A 135 23.42 -24.58 -0.39
N LYS A 136 23.98 -24.65 -1.61
CA LYS A 136 23.91 -23.53 -2.57
C LYS A 136 22.47 -23.13 -2.91
N TYR A 137 21.57 -24.09 -3.08
CA TYR A 137 20.15 -23.79 -3.31
C TYR A 137 19.47 -23.24 -2.06
N LEU A 138 19.73 -23.80 -0.88
CA LEU A 138 19.19 -23.29 0.39
C LEU A 138 19.66 -21.86 0.69
N ASP A 139 20.92 -21.54 0.39
CA ASP A 139 21.48 -20.20 0.52
C ASP A 139 20.80 -19.23 -0.45
N ALA A 140 20.53 -19.66 -1.69
CA ALA A 140 19.82 -18.85 -2.68
C ALA A 140 18.35 -18.62 -2.29
N ILE A 141 17.67 -19.64 -1.76
CA ILE A 141 16.31 -19.52 -1.19
C ILE A 141 16.33 -18.54 -0.02
N ALA A 142 17.28 -18.68 0.91
CA ALA A 142 17.42 -17.81 2.07
C ALA A 142 17.71 -16.36 1.65
N ALA A 143 18.56 -16.14 0.63
CA ALA A 143 18.83 -14.82 0.08
C ALA A 143 17.58 -14.20 -0.56
N HIS A 144 16.77 -15.00 -1.28
CA HIS A 144 15.50 -14.55 -1.85
C HIS A 144 14.48 -14.20 -0.75
N GLU A 145 14.35 -15.03 0.28
CA GLU A 145 13.51 -14.76 1.45
C GLU A 145 13.98 -13.50 2.22
N GLN A 146 15.29 -13.30 2.36
CA GLN A 146 15.87 -12.11 3.00
C GLN A 146 15.65 -10.84 2.18
N ALA A 147 15.82 -10.90 0.85
CA ALA A 147 15.56 -9.77 -0.04
C ALA A 147 14.07 -9.35 0.01
N GLN A 148 13.16 -10.30 0.23
CA GLN A 148 11.74 -10.03 0.44
C GLN A 148 11.39 -9.62 1.88
N ARG A 149 12.33 -9.75 2.81
CA ARG A 149 12.12 -9.51 4.24
C ARG A 149 12.01 -8.03 4.55
N THR A 150 12.89 -7.21 3.97
CA THR A 150 12.85 -5.75 4.11
C THR A 150 12.55 -5.14 2.76
N GLN A 151 11.40 -4.48 2.65
CA GLN A 151 11.04 -3.69 1.48
C GLN A 151 11.12 -2.22 1.87
N VAL A 152 11.85 -1.44 1.09
CA VAL A 152 11.91 0.01 1.22
C VAL A 152 11.38 0.59 -0.08
N THR A 153 10.37 1.45 0.03
CA THR A 153 9.85 2.20 -1.11
C THR A 153 9.98 3.68 -0.79
N GLY A 154 10.08 4.50 -1.83
CA GLY A 154 10.06 5.94 -1.66
C GLY A 154 9.53 6.63 -2.88
N TYR A 155 9.27 7.92 -2.76
CA TYR A 155 8.89 8.76 -3.88
C TYR A 155 9.33 10.20 -3.67
N ALA A 156 9.44 10.93 -4.77
CA ALA A 156 9.56 12.38 -4.79
C ALA A 156 8.61 12.94 -5.86
N GLU A 157 7.94 14.04 -5.56
CA GLU A 157 6.95 14.68 -6.40
C GLU A 157 7.25 16.18 -6.50
N GLY A 158 7.17 16.71 -7.72
CA GLY A 158 7.07 18.15 -7.97
C GLY A 158 5.66 18.48 -8.46
N ILE A 159 5.06 19.52 -7.92
CA ILE A 159 3.65 19.88 -8.15
C ILE A 159 3.58 21.32 -8.63
N VAL A 160 2.74 21.56 -9.62
CA VAL A 160 2.26 22.90 -9.96
C VAL A 160 0.74 22.86 -10.08
N GLY A 161 0.07 23.91 -9.61
CA GLY A 161 -1.38 23.95 -9.61
C GLY A 161 -1.98 25.33 -9.46
N HIS A 162 -3.30 25.36 -9.51
CA HIS A 162 -4.12 26.54 -9.31
C HIS A 162 -5.26 26.22 -8.35
N ASP A 163 -5.51 27.12 -7.41
CA ASP A 163 -6.57 27.04 -6.41
C ASP A 163 -7.48 28.26 -6.55
N SER A 164 -8.79 28.03 -6.64
CA SER A 164 -9.78 29.10 -6.73
C SER A 164 -10.08 29.79 -5.40
N ASN A 165 -9.74 29.17 -4.26
CA ASN A 165 -10.09 29.66 -2.93
C ASN A 165 -9.13 29.15 -1.83
N ILE A 166 -7.90 29.65 -1.84
CA ILE A 166 -6.79 29.30 -0.91
C ILE A 166 -7.20 29.45 0.56
N ALA A 167 -8.01 30.47 0.88
CA ALA A 167 -8.41 30.79 2.25
C ALA A 167 -9.70 30.07 2.70
N ASN A 168 -10.32 29.25 1.84
CA ASN A 168 -11.66 28.68 2.09
C ASN A 168 -12.70 29.77 2.45
N SER A 169 -12.63 30.92 1.80
CA SER A 169 -13.47 32.09 2.07
C SER A 169 -14.91 31.87 1.61
N THR A 170 -15.86 32.44 2.37
CA THR A 170 -17.27 32.49 1.99
C THR A 170 -17.57 33.62 1.02
N THR A 171 -18.44 33.35 0.05
CA THR A 171 -19.04 34.33 -0.87
C THR A 171 -20.45 34.74 -0.45
N GLN A 172 -20.92 34.26 0.70
CA GLN A 172 -22.26 34.51 1.21
C GLN A 172 -22.26 35.63 2.27
N THR A 173 -23.30 36.46 2.26
CA THR A 173 -23.53 37.44 3.34
C THR A 173 -23.93 36.71 4.62
N PHE A 174 -23.28 37.02 5.73
CA PHE A 174 -23.64 36.48 7.04
C PHE A 174 -24.55 37.46 7.79
N THR A 175 -25.65 36.97 8.37
CA THR A 175 -26.56 37.76 9.22
C THR A 175 -26.52 37.22 10.64
N PHE A 176 -26.25 38.08 11.62
CA PHE A 176 -26.28 37.67 13.03
C PHE A 176 -27.73 37.43 13.47
N ALA A 177 -27.93 36.55 14.45
CA ALA A 177 -29.22 36.44 15.11
C ALA A 177 -29.58 37.75 15.85
N SER A 178 -30.86 38.09 15.92
CA SER A 178 -31.33 39.32 16.56
C SER A 178 -31.06 39.37 18.07
N ASN A 179 -30.93 38.20 18.71
CA ASN A 179 -30.55 38.04 20.12
C ASN A 179 -29.07 37.67 20.31
N SER A 180 -28.25 37.74 19.25
CA SER A 180 -26.80 37.57 19.37
C SER A 180 -26.20 38.71 20.22
N PRO A 181 -25.20 38.44 21.06
CA PRO A 181 -24.41 39.50 21.72
C PRO A 181 -23.75 40.47 20.74
N TRP A 182 -23.59 40.07 19.48
CA TRP A 182 -23.00 40.87 18.42
C TRP A 182 -24.06 41.63 17.59
N SER A 183 -25.35 41.50 17.95
CA SER A 183 -26.43 42.12 17.18
C SER A 183 -26.35 43.64 17.23
N GLY A 184 -26.50 44.27 16.06
CA GLY A 184 -26.51 45.73 15.92
C GLY A 184 -25.13 46.40 15.88
N LEU A 185 -24.04 45.63 15.99
CA LEU A 185 -22.67 46.15 15.85
C LEU A 185 -22.28 46.46 14.40
N PHE A 186 -22.99 45.88 13.43
CA PHE A 186 -22.73 46.03 12.00
C PHE A 186 -23.97 46.55 11.28
N THR A 187 -23.75 47.31 10.21
CA THR A 187 -24.83 47.83 9.35
C THR A 187 -25.71 46.68 8.88
N GLY A 188 -27.03 46.82 9.08
CA GLY A 188 -28.00 45.79 8.71
C GLY A 188 -27.88 44.48 9.50
N ASN A 189 -27.12 44.47 10.60
CA ASN A 189 -26.81 43.26 11.37
C ASN A 189 -26.14 42.16 10.53
N GLN A 190 -25.30 42.57 9.57
CA GLN A 190 -24.69 41.68 8.57
C GLN A 190 -23.18 41.90 8.45
N LEU A 191 -22.46 40.81 8.18
CA LEU A 191 -21.11 40.85 7.62
C LEU A 191 -21.21 40.64 6.10
N PRO A 192 -20.63 41.53 5.29
CA PRO A 192 -20.58 41.34 3.85
C PRO A 192 -19.78 40.08 3.50
N PRO A 193 -20.00 39.49 2.32
CA PRO A 193 -19.23 38.33 1.86
C PRO A 193 -17.75 38.68 1.73
N SER A 194 -16.90 37.67 1.92
CA SER A 194 -15.47 37.80 1.64
C SER A 194 -15.20 37.56 0.16
N SER A 195 -14.11 38.13 -0.36
CA SER A 195 -13.56 37.70 -1.65
C SER A 195 -12.86 36.34 -1.48
N THR A 196 -13.03 35.46 -2.47
CA THR A 196 -12.17 34.27 -2.59
C THR A 196 -10.75 34.70 -2.94
N LEU A 197 -9.76 33.96 -2.43
CA LEU A 197 -8.36 34.17 -2.76
C LEU A 197 -7.93 33.10 -3.74
N ALA A 198 -7.89 33.42 -5.03
CA ALA A 198 -7.39 32.50 -6.05
C ALA A 198 -5.89 32.71 -6.29
N GLY A 199 -5.18 31.65 -6.63
CA GLY A 199 -3.75 31.74 -6.91
C GLY A 199 -3.13 30.47 -7.44
N ASN A 200 -1.95 30.63 -8.04
CA ASN A 200 -1.12 29.52 -8.43
C ASN A 200 -0.26 29.08 -7.25
N TYR A 201 0.07 27.80 -7.23
CA TYR A 201 0.97 27.23 -6.23
C TYR A 201 1.95 26.25 -6.88
N GLU A 202 3.05 26.03 -6.18
CA GLU A 202 4.02 24.98 -6.44
C GLU A 202 4.20 24.14 -5.17
N GLY A 203 4.70 22.92 -5.32
CA GLY A 203 4.89 22.05 -4.18
C GLY A 203 5.92 20.95 -4.42
N VAL A 204 6.43 20.43 -3.32
CA VAL A 204 7.33 19.29 -3.29
C VAL A 204 6.79 18.31 -2.26
N ASN A 205 6.56 17.08 -2.67
CA ASN A 205 6.33 15.99 -1.72
C ASN A 205 7.46 14.98 -1.82
N ALA A 206 7.81 14.36 -0.70
CA ALA A 206 8.71 13.22 -0.70
C ALA A 206 8.32 12.28 0.43
N GLY A 207 8.45 10.99 0.21
CA GLY A 207 8.15 10.01 1.25
C GLY A 207 8.96 8.75 1.12
N MET A 208 9.10 8.04 2.23
CA MET A 208 9.74 6.74 2.29
C MET A 208 8.94 5.84 3.23
N ALA A 209 8.76 4.58 2.82
CA ALA A 209 8.16 3.54 3.65
C ALA A 209 9.10 2.35 3.73
N LEU A 210 9.16 1.75 4.92
CA LEU A 210 9.89 0.54 5.22
C LEU A 210 8.92 -0.48 5.78
N HIS A 211 8.96 -1.70 5.23
CA HIS A 211 8.25 -2.85 5.76
C HIS A 211 9.26 -3.96 5.99
N HIS A 212 9.35 -4.43 7.23
CA HIS A 212 10.24 -5.52 7.61
C HIS A 212 9.45 -6.70 8.19
N ARG A 213 9.47 -7.84 7.51
CA ARG A 213 8.86 -9.08 7.99
C ARG A 213 9.75 -9.72 9.04
N LEU A 214 9.26 -9.79 10.29
CA LEU A 214 9.96 -10.50 11.35
C LEU A 214 9.87 -12.01 11.14
N ASN A 215 8.69 -12.50 10.74
CA ASN A 215 8.41 -13.89 10.37
C ASN A 215 7.18 -13.96 9.44
N THR A 216 6.58 -15.14 9.29
CA THR A 216 5.39 -15.35 8.43
C THR A 216 4.15 -14.61 8.93
N ARG A 217 4.06 -14.36 10.25
CA ARG A 217 2.92 -13.68 10.90
C ARG A 217 3.22 -12.23 11.24
N TRP A 218 4.36 -11.92 11.84
CA TRP A 218 4.68 -10.59 12.35
C TRP A 218 5.54 -9.78 11.40
N GLY A 219 5.26 -8.49 11.33
CA GLY A 219 6.08 -7.49 10.66
C GLY A 219 6.14 -6.19 11.48
N VAL A 220 7.13 -5.38 11.16
CA VAL A 220 7.20 -3.98 11.58
C VAL A 220 7.20 -3.11 10.34
N PHE A 221 6.68 -1.90 10.48
CA PHE A 221 6.68 -0.94 9.40
C PHE A 221 6.89 0.47 9.91
N GLY A 222 7.35 1.34 9.03
CA GLY A 222 7.30 2.77 9.25
C GLY A 222 7.33 3.54 7.96
N ASN A 223 6.74 4.73 7.96
CA ASN A 223 6.81 5.67 6.87
C ASN A 223 7.08 7.08 7.41
N ALA A 224 7.67 7.90 6.56
CA ALA A 224 7.85 9.31 6.79
C ALA A 224 7.56 10.06 5.49
N ASP A 225 6.82 11.14 5.57
CA ASP A 225 6.34 11.93 4.45
C ASP A 225 6.60 13.41 4.73
N LEU A 226 7.05 14.13 3.71
CA LEU A 226 7.23 15.58 3.66
C LEU A 226 6.27 16.10 2.60
N HIS A 227 5.51 17.13 2.96
CA HIS A 227 4.63 17.86 2.06
C HIS A 227 4.93 19.34 2.15
N GLN A 228 5.32 19.96 1.04
CA GLN A 228 5.53 21.39 0.93
C GLN A 228 4.59 21.98 -0.12
N HIS A 229 3.92 23.07 0.24
CA HIS A 229 3.01 23.81 -0.63
C HIS A 229 3.31 25.30 -0.53
N GLY A 230 3.70 25.92 -1.64
CA GLY A 230 4.04 27.34 -1.73
C GLY A 230 3.15 28.07 -2.73
N ASN A 231 2.47 29.11 -2.27
CA ASN A 231 1.63 29.98 -3.08
C ASN A 231 2.48 31.07 -3.72
N THR A 232 2.28 31.33 -5.02
CA THR A 232 3.06 32.34 -5.75
C THR A 232 2.81 33.76 -5.23
N THR A 233 1.60 34.06 -4.77
CA THR A 233 1.18 35.42 -4.36
C THR A 233 0.73 35.52 -2.90
N HIS A 234 0.21 34.45 -2.31
CA HIS A 234 -0.40 34.46 -0.97
C HIS A 234 0.43 33.65 0.03
N THR A 235 1.68 34.04 0.27
CA THR A 235 2.66 33.26 1.05
C THR A 235 2.29 33.04 2.52
N ALA A 236 1.33 33.80 3.06
CA ALA A 236 0.77 33.55 4.39
C ALA A 236 0.08 32.18 4.50
N TYR A 237 -0.30 31.57 3.37
CA TYR A 237 -0.94 30.25 3.29
C TYR A 237 0.01 29.14 2.85
N ASP A 238 1.31 29.44 2.72
CA ASP A 238 2.32 28.41 2.46
C ASP A 238 2.31 27.40 3.59
N SER A 239 2.60 26.13 3.29
CA SER A 239 2.66 25.12 4.34
C SER A 239 3.79 24.14 4.10
N THR A 240 4.32 23.64 5.21
CA THR A 240 5.25 22.52 5.24
C THR A 240 4.79 21.56 6.31
N ALA A 241 4.55 20.31 5.94
CA ALA A 241 4.18 19.24 6.85
C ALA A 241 5.20 18.11 6.78
N VAL A 242 5.54 17.57 7.95
CA VAL A 242 6.33 16.34 8.10
C VAL A 242 5.51 15.39 8.95
N ASP A 243 5.22 14.23 8.40
CA ASP A 243 4.45 13.17 9.06
C ASP A 243 5.28 11.90 9.13
N ALA A 244 5.08 11.13 10.20
CA ALA A 244 5.69 9.84 10.38
C ALA A 244 4.72 8.88 11.06
N GLN A 245 4.82 7.61 10.69
CA GLN A 245 4.09 6.53 11.32
C GLN A 245 5.02 5.35 11.50
N VAL A 246 4.91 4.67 12.64
CA VAL A 246 5.65 3.44 12.94
C VAL A 246 4.70 2.45 13.61
N GLY A 247 4.82 1.17 13.27
CA GLY A 247 3.89 0.19 13.77
C GLY A 247 4.30 -1.25 13.58
N VAL A 248 3.43 -2.13 14.09
CA VAL A 248 3.54 -3.58 13.96
C VAL A 248 2.37 -4.10 13.16
N SER A 249 2.61 -5.15 12.38
CA SER A 249 1.59 -5.88 11.65
C SER A 249 1.58 -7.35 12.05
N LEU A 250 0.38 -7.93 12.12
CA LEU A 250 0.16 -9.35 12.36
C LEU A 250 -0.73 -9.89 11.24
N GLN A 251 -0.29 -10.97 10.60
CA GLN A 251 -1.05 -11.75 9.64
C GLN A 251 -1.46 -13.08 10.27
N ASP A 252 -2.76 -13.36 10.28
CA ASP A 252 -3.35 -14.62 10.74
C ASP A 252 -4.38 -15.12 9.71
N GLY A 253 -3.97 -16.10 8.90
CA GLY A 253 -4.76 -16.58 7.78
C GLY A 253 -5.15 -15.44 6.82
N ASN A 254 -6.46 -15.25 6.64
CA ASN A 254 -7.03 -14.21 5.78
C ASN A 254 -7.22 -12.87 6.50
N SER A 255 -6.87 -12.77 7.78
CA SER A 255 -6.95 -11.56 8.57
C SER A 255 -5.59 -10.92 8.80
N GLY A 256 -5.50 -9.62 8.56
CA GLY A 256 -4.35 -8.78 8.88
C GLY A 256 -4.73 -7.74 9.92
N TYR A 257 -3.82 -7.46 10.84
CA TYR A 257 -3.96 -6.45 11.89
C TYR A 257 -2.76 -5.51 11.83
N LYS A 258 -3.00 -4.21 12.01
CA LYS A 258 -1.97 -3.19 12.15
C LYS A 258 -2.26 -2.35 13.38
N LEU A 259 -1.22 -2.07 14.16
CA LEU A 259 -1.24 -1.09 15.24
C LEU A 259 -0.04 -0.16 15.06
N SER A 260 -0.29 1.14 15.14
CA SER A 260 0.73 2.14 14.83
C SER A 260 0.62 3.38 15.71
N LEU A 261 1.76 4.02 15.92
CA LEU A 261 1.88 5.37 16.43
C LEU A 261 2.06 6.31 15.24
N THR A 262 1.38 7.45 15.28
CA THR A 262 1.50 8.51 14.27
C THR A 262 2.00 9.78 14.95
N GLY A 263 2.86 10.53 14.27
CA GLY A 263 3.32 11.83 14.71
C GLY A 263 3.56 12.72 13.51
N GLY A 264 3.29 14.01 13.64
CA GLY A 264 3.49 14.94 12.55
C GLY A 264 3.50 16.38 13.02
N GLN A 265 4.02 17.24 12.17
CA GLN A 265 4.09 18.67 12.37
C GLN A 265 3.66 19.35 11.07
N THR A 266 2.87 20.42 11.19
CA THR A 266 2.52 21.29 10.07
C THR A 266 2.79 22.74 10.46
N ASP A 267 3.65 23.38 9.69
CA ASP A 267 3.84 24.82 9.69
C ASP A 267 2.97 25.44 8.59
N SER A 268 2.25 26.49 8.92
CA SER A 268 1.41 27.26 7.98
C SER A 268 1.78 28.75 8.07
N GLY A 269 2.24 29.29 6.95
CA GLY A 269 2.93 30.57 6.87
C GLY A 269 4.18 30.58 7.75
N SER A 270 4.52 31.76 8.28
CA SER A 270 5.54 31.93 9.32
C SER A 270 4.95 32.05 10.72
N THR A 271 3.64 31.82 10.88
CA THR A 271 2.90 32.29 12.06
C THR A 271 2.13 31.21 12.79
N MET A 272 1.75 30.09 12.16
CA MET A 272 1.01 29.02 12.82
C MET A 272 1.75 27.69 12.71
N HIS A 273 1.82 26.98 13.84
CA HIS A 273 2.46 25.67 13.94
C HIS A 273 1.51 24.70 14.63
N ARG A 274 1.38 23.48 14.09
CA ARG A 274 0.53 22.42 14.62
C ARG A 274 1.32 21.13 14.75
N ASN A 275 1.31 20.54 15.94
CA ASN A 275 1.81 19.20 16.19
C ASN A 275 0.64 18.23 16.31
N ALA A 276 0.75 17.08 15.65
CA ALA A 276 -0.21 15.99 15.71
C ALA A 276 0.49 14.74 16.24
N GLN A 277 -0.18 14.00 17.12
CA GLN A 277 0.27 12.68 17.54
C GLN A 277 -0.92 11.77 17.77
N GLY A 278 -0.75 10.45 17.61
CA GLY A 278 -1.88 9.55 17.70
C GLY A 278 -1.53 8.08 17.70
N VAL A 279 -2.58 7.28 17.84
CA VAL A 279 -2.55 5.82 17.76
C VAL A 279 -3.62 5.40 16.76
N ALA A 280 -3.23 4.55 15.81
CA ALA A 280 -4.15 4.00 14.81
C ALA A 280 -4.08 2.47 14.80
N GLY A 281 -5.25 1.85 14.79
CA GLY A 281 -5.45 0.42 14.66
C GLY A 281 -6.29 0.11 13.43
N ALA A 282 -5.92 -0.92 12.68
CA ALA A 282 -6.69 -1.39 11.53
C ALA A 282 -6.73 -2.92 11.51
N TRP A 283 -7.90 -3.44 11.15
CA TRP A 283 -8.12 -4.84 10.82
C TRP A 283 -8.55 -4.94 9.36
N GLN A 284 -8.02 -5.92 8.66
CA GLN A 284 -8.33 -6.25 7.28
C GLN A 284 -8.66 -7.73 7.17
N TYR A 285 -9.69 -8.07 6.41
CA TYR A 285 -10.09 -9.45 6.16
C TYR A 285 -10.30 -9.66 4.65
N ASN A 286 -9.57 -10.63 4.09
CA ASN A 286 -9.56 -10.94 2.67
C ASN A 286 -10.23 -12.30 2.44
N PRO A 287 -11.57 -12.40 2.38
CA PRO A 287 -12.25 -13.68 2.17
C PRO A 287 -11.94 -14.31 0.80
N SER A 288 -11.58 -13.49 -0.18
CA SER A 288 -11.18 -13.91 -1.52
C SER A 288 -10.17 -12.91 -2.11
N PRO A 289 -9.44 -13.26 -3.19
CA PRO A 289 -8.46 -12.37 -3.80
C PRO A 289 -9.04 -11.06 -4.36
N ASP A 290 -10.35 -11.04 -4.68
CA ASP A 290 -11.08 -9.92 -5.26
C ASP A 290 -11.84 -9.07 -4.23
N ARG A 291 -11.82 -9.44 -2.94
CA ARG A 291 -12.60 -8.76 -1.90
C ARG A 291 -11.79 -8.57 -0.62
N GLN A 292 -11.86 -7.36 -0.10
CA GLN A 292 -11.28 -6.98 1.18
C GLN A 292 -12.32 -6.23 2.01
N PHE A 293 -12.44 -6.59 3.27
CA PHE A 293 -13.17 -5.85 4.29
C PHE A 293 -12.18 -5.25 5.28
N SER A 294 -12.52 -4.12 5.87
CA SER A 294 -11.68 -3.45 6.85
C SER A 294 -12.49 -2.77 7.92
N ALA A 295 -11.92 -2.72 9.12
CA ALA A 295 -12.35 -1.86 10.21
C ALA A 295 -11.13 -1.11 10.74
N PHE A 296 -11.31 0.15 11.13
CA PHE A 296 -10.21 0.96 11.63
C PHE A 296 -10.68 1.88 12.75
N GLY A 297 -9.73 2.26 13.58
CA GLY A 297 -9.91 3.25 14.62
C GLY A 297 -8.64 4.07 14.80
N GLN A 298 -8.82 5.36 15.03
CA GLN A 298 -7.73 6.29 15.27
C GLN A 298 -8.11 7.22 16.42
N TRP A 299 -7.17 7.43 17.33
CA TRP A 299 -7.17 8.54 18.27
C TRP A 299 -6.01 9.46 17.91
N SER A 300 -6.26 10.77 17.89
CA SER A 300 -5.24 11.78 17.65
C SER A 300 -5.40 12.99 18.54
N GLN A 301 -4.29 13.63 18.81
CA GLN A 301 -4.14 14.86 19.56
C GLN A 301 -3.49 15.89 18.64
N ASN A 302 -4.13 17.03 18.46
CA ASN A 302 -3.59 18.18 17.73
C ASN A 302 -3.33 19.31 18.71
N ARG A 303 -2.15 19.92 18.67
CA ARG A 303 -1.80 21.09 19.47
C ARG A 303 -1.24 22.16 18.57
N ALA A 304 -1.81 23.35 18.63
CA ALA A 304 -1.43 24.48 17.80
C ALA A 304 -0.73 25.56 18.62
N SER A 305 0.00 26.43 17.94
CA SER A 305 0.59 27.62 18.52
C SER A 305 0.72 28.72 17.45
N GLY A 306 0.88 29.96 17.90
CA GLY A 306 0.97 31.12 17.03
C GLY A 306 -0.39 31.63 16.58
N TYR A 307 -0.47 32.09 15.33
CA TYR A 307 -1.61 32.85 14.80
C TYR A 307 -1.95 32.41 13.36
N PRO A 308 -3.22 32.06 13.06
CA PRO A 308 -3.64 31.72 11.71
C PRO A 308 -3.52 32.91 10.75
N ALA A 309 -3.19 32.64 9.48
CA ALA A 309 -3.12 33.68 8.44
C ALA A 309 -4.46 34.40 8.23
N THR A 310 -5.57 33.69 8.39
CA THR A 310 -6.94 34.24 8.30
C THR A 310 -7.32 35.13 9.49
N SER A 311 -6.61 35.00 10.62
CA SER A 311 -6.89 35.79 11.82
C SER A 311 -5.60 36.01 12.64
N PRO A 312 -4.74 36.97 12.22
CA PRO A 312 -3.39 37.14 12.79
C PRO A 312 -3.34 37.55 14.27
N SER A 313 -4.49 37.88 14.87
CA SER A 313 -4.62 38.22 16.29
C SER A 313 -5.28 37.12 17.13
N THR A 314 -5.81 36.07 16.49
CA THR A 314 -6.50 34.98 17.19
C THR A 314 -5.50 33.90 17.54
N ASP A 315 -5.43 33.56 18.82
CA ASP A 315 -4.56 32.49 19.31
C ASP A 315 -4.94 31.17 18.63
N ALA A 316 -4.00 30.58 17.88
CA ALA A 316 -4.22 29.38 17.09
C ALA A 316 -4.67 28.17 17.92
N ARG A 317 -4.41 28.16 19.24
CA ARG A 317 -4.89 27.10 20.13
C ARG A 317 -6.41 27.01 20.17
N ILE A 318 -7.12 28.14 20.07
CA ILE A 318 -8.59 28.21 20.18
C ILE A 318 -9.27 27.22 19.21
N GLU A 319 -8.80 27.16 17.97
CA GLU A 319 -9.34 26.26 16.94
C GLU A 319 -8.43 25.06 16.64
N GLY A 320 -7.17 25.09 17.08
CA GLY A 320 -6.16 24.10 16.74
C GLY A 320 -5.85 23.06 17.81
N ASP A 321 -6.23 23.29 19.07
CA ASP A 321 -6.07 22.30 20.15
C ASP A 321 -7.27 21.38 20.21
N THR A 322 -7.13 20.18 19.65
CA THR A 322 -8.22 19.19 19.60
C THR A 322 -7.76 17.78 19.93
N ASP A 323 -8.65 16.99 20.52
CA ASP A 323 -8.51 15.54 20.66
C ASP A 323 -9.60 14.88 19.83
N GLN A 324 -9.21 14.01 18.90
CA GLN A 324 -10.12 13.38 17.94
C GLN A 324 -10.10 11.87 18.06
N VAL A 325 -11.27 11.25 17.94
CA VAL A 325 -11.45 9.82 17.72
C VAL A 325 -12.23 9.62 16.43
N VAL A 326 -11.76 8.72 15.57
CA VAL A 326 -12.46 8.29 14.36
C VAL A 326 -12.53 6.77 14.35
N LEU A 327 -13.71 6.23 14.07
CA LEU A 327 -13.96 4.80 13.90
C LEU A 327 -14.65 4.60 12.55
N GLY A 328 -14.25 3.57 11.82
CA GLY A 328 -14.86 3.31 10.51
C GLY A 328 -14.75 1.87 10.06
N VAL A 329 -15.53 1.56 9.04
CA VAL A 329 -15.50 0.30 8.32
C VAL A 329 -15.51 0.58 6.83
N GLY A 330 -14.91 -0.30 6.06
CA GLY A 330 -14.81 -0.14 4.62
C GLY A 330 -14.46 -1.42 3.90
N GLY A 331 -14.30 -1.33 2.60
CA GLY A 331 -13.89 -2.47 1.80
C GLY A 331 -13.41 -2.09 0.42
N VAL A 332 -12.80 -3.06 -0.24
CA VAL A 332 -12.35 -3.00 -1.62
C VAL A 332 -12.91 -4.21 -2.36
N HIS A 333 -13.42 -3.98 -3.57
CA HIS A 333 -13.77 -5.02 -4.51
C HIS A 333 -13.02 -4.81 -5.82
N LEU A 334 -12.26 -5.82 -6.24
CA LEU A 334 -11.52 -5.84 -7.49
C LEU A 334 -12.38 -6.45 -8.60
N PHE A 335 -12.41 -5.78 -9.73
CA PHE A 335 -13.11 -6.17 -10.94
C PHE A 335 -12.11 -6.59 -11.99
N THR A 336 -12.41 -7.67 -12.70
CA THR A 336 -11.57 -8.18 -13.79
C THR A 336 -11.98 -7.64 -15.16
N ASP A 337 -13.24 -7.23 -15.30
CA ASP A 337 -13.79 -6.59 -16.51
C ASP A 337 -14.95 -5.65 -16.16
N PRO A 338 -14.78 -4.31 -16.26
CA PRO A 338 -13.52 -3.63 -16.53
C PRO A 338 -12.49 -3.88 -15.41
N LYS A 339 -11.20 -3.85 -15.74
CA LYS A 339 -10.13 -3.96 -14.73
C LYS A 339 -10.12 -2.74 -13.83
N GLY A 340 -10.51 -2.91 -12.57
CA GLY A 340 -10.56 -1.81 -11.62
C GLY A 340 -10.81 -2.24 -10.19
N ALA A 341 -10.87 -1.26 -9.31
CA ALA A 341 -11.11 -1.43 -7.89
C ALA A 341 -12.15 -0.41 -7.44
N LEU A 342 -13.27 -0.89 -6.90
CA LEU A 342 -14.20 -0.07 -6.12
C LEU A 342 -13.76 -0.14 -4.67
N PHE A 343 -13.58 0.99 -4.03
CA PHE A 343 -13.26 1.07 -2.61
C PHE A 343 -14.18 2.07 -1.92
N GLY A 344 -14.41 1.86 -0.63
CA GLY A 344 -15.20 2.80 0.14
C GLY A 344 -15.13 2.55 1.63
N SER A 345 -15.54 3.56 2.38
CA SER A 345 -15.65 3.51 3.83
C SER A 345 -16.78 4.38 4.34
N ILE A 346 -17.34 3.98 5.47
CA ILE A 346 -18.19 4.81 6.32
C ILE A 346 -17.48 5.00 7.65
N PHE A 347 -17.57 6.19 8.21
CA PHE A 347 -16.89 6.50 9.47
C PHE A 347 -17.69 7.48 10.31
N VAL A 348 -17.47 7.40 11.61
CA VAL A 348 -17.97 8.33 12.61
C VAL A 348 -16.80 8.86 13.41
N GLY A 349 -16.92 10.08 13.91
CA GLY A 349 -15.88 10.65 14.72
C GLY A 349 -16.39 11.73 15.65
N GLN A 350 -15.54 12.02 16.63
CA GLN A 350 -15.74 13.08 17.60
C GLN A 350 -14.44 13.83 17.76
N GLU A 351 -14.53 15.15 17.75
CA GLU A 351 -13.42 16.07 17.98
C GLU A 351 -13.78 16.98 19.15
N LYS A 352 -13.04 16.83 20.24
CA LYS A 352 -13.15 17.69 21.42
C LYS A 352 -12.15 18.82 21.28
N ASP A 353 -12.63 20.04 21.40
CA ASP A 353 -11.79 21.22 21.61
C ASP A 353 -11.27 21.22 23.05
N VAL A 354 -9.96 21.39 23.20
CA VAL A 354 -9.26 21.31 24.50
C VAL A 354 -8.35 22.51 24.73
N ALA A 355 -8.58 23.60 23.99
CA ALA A 355 -7.79 24.81 24.07
C ALA A 355 -7.90 25.45 25.45
N PRO A 356 -6.77 25.73 26.13
CA PRO A 356 -6.78 26.34 27.47
C PRO A 356 -7.01 27.87 27.44
N VAL A 357 -7.29 28.45 26.27
CA VAL A 357 -7.35 29.91 26.07
C VAL A 357 -8.69 30.46 26.55
N ILE A 358 -8.68 31.07 27.73
CA ILE A 358 -9.86 31.72 28.32
C ILE A 358 -9.89 33.20 27.91
N SER A 359 -11.03 33.65 27.42
CA SER A 359 -11.29 35.06 27.10
C SER A 359 -12.72 35.45 27.50
N PRO A 360 -13.09 36.74 27.55
CA PRO A 360 -14.46 37.15 27.88
C PRO A 360 -15.55 36.49 27.01
N GLY A 361 -15.23 36.10 25.77
CA GLY A 361 -16.13 35.37 24.86
C GLY A 361 -15.99 33.84 24.90
N LEU A 362 -15.00 33.32 25.62
CA LEU A 362 -14.67 31.89 25.76
C LEU A 362 -14.37 31.57 27.23
N PRO A 363 -15.35 31.69 28.15
CA PRO A 363 -15.11 31.57 29.58
C PRO A 363 -14.63 30.17 30.01
N ASN A 364 -14.91 29.15 29.19
CA ASN A 364 -14.54 27.75 29.45
C ASN A 364 -13.34 27.27 28.60
N GLY A 365 -12.69 28.18 27.85
CA GLY A 365 -11.71 27.81 26.83
C GLY A 365 -12.35 27.19 25.58
N GLY A 366 -11.51 26.75 24.64
CA GLY A 366 -11.97 26.06 23.44
C GLY A 366 -12.66 26.93 22.39
N ARG A 367 -13.43 26.29 21.52
CA ARG A 367 -14.25 26.95 20.50
C ARG A 367 -15.60 27.33 21.09
N VAL A 368 -16.21 28.39 20.58
CA VAL A 368 -17.58 28.79 20.96
C VAL A 368 -18.57 27.64 20.74
N ASP A 369 -18.41 26.91 19.63
CA ASP A 369 -19.29 25.80 19.23
C ASP A 369 -19.01 24.50 19.99
N GLY A 370 -17.88 24.42 20.70
CA GLY A 370 -17.46 23.26 21.45
C GLY A 370 -17.15 22.03 20.57
N ARG A 371 -17.46 20.86 21.14
CA ARG A 371 -17.19 19.55 20.55
C ARG A 371 -17.92 19.37 19.23
N LYS A 372 -17.24 18.79 18.24
CA LYS A 372 -17.77 18.44 16.92
C LYS A 372 -17.98 16.92 16.84
N ASP A 373 -19.20 16.50 16.55
CA ASP A 373 -19.54 15.11 16.25
C ASP A 373 -19.84 15.00 14.75
N PHE A 374 -19.28 14.00 14.06
CA PHE A 374 -19.41 13.86 12.61
C PHE A 374 -19.56 12.43 12.11
N VAL A 375 -20.18 12.30 10.94
CA VAL A 375 -20.31 11.06 10.17
C VAL A 375 -19.92 11.34 8.73
N GLY A 376 -19.28 10.37 8.07
CA GLY A 376 -18.89 10.51 6.69
C GLY A 376 -18.88 9.21 5.91
N VAL A 377 -18.88 9.38 4.59
CA VAL A 377 -18.81 8.32 3.60
C VAL A 377 -17.75 8.72 2.57
N ARG A 378 -16.93 7.76 2.16
CA ARG A 378 -16.02 7.90 1.02
C ARG A 378 -16.22 6.73 0.09
N ILE A 379 -16.27 6.99 -1.20
CA ILE A 379 -16.33 5.98 -2.25
C ILE A 379 -15.38 6.38 -3.36
N GLY A 380 -14.70 5.41 -3.96
CA GLY A 380 -13.80 5.67 -5.07
C GLY A 380 -13.68 4.49 -6.00
N TRP A 381 -13.33 4.80 -7.24
CA TRP A 381 -13.12 3.87 -8.32
C TRP A 381 -11.75 4.15 -8.93
N GLN A 382 -10.92 3.12 -9.02
CA GLN A 382 -9.67 3.16 -9.77
C GLN A 382 -9.73 2.14 -10.91
N THR A 383 -9.23 2.49 -12.09
CA THR A 383 -9.25 1.62 -13.26
C THR A 383 -8.03 1.81 -14.12
N THR A 384 -7.61 0.74 -14.80
CA THR A 384 -6.58 0.82 -15.84
C THR A 384 -7.26 1.10 -17.18
N LEU A 385 -7.09 2.33 -17.67
CA LEU A 385 -7.65 2.81 -18.93
C LEU A 385 -6.85 2.29 -20.14
N SER A 386 -5.54 2.16 -19.98
CA SER A 386 -4.61 1.59 -20.97
C SER A 386 -3.35 1.07 -20.27
N PRO A 387 -2.42 0.37 -20.96
CA PRO A 387 -1.17 -0.11 -20.34
C PRO A 387 -0.27 0.98 -19.72
N THR A 388 -0.54 2.25 -19.99
CA THR A 388 0.24 3.40 -19.48
C THR A 388 -0.61 4.43 -18.75
N TRP A 389 -1.92 4.21 -18.66
CA TRP A 389 -2.86 5.18 -18.06
C TRP A 389 -3.77 4.50 -17.05
N ASP A 390 -3.75 5.00 -15.83
CA ASP A 390 -4.75 4.70 -14.81
C ASP A 390 -5.64 5.93 -14.56
N GLY A 391 -6.90 5.69 -14.24
CA GLY A 391 -7.87 6.71 -13.86
C GLY A 391 -8.39 6.45 -12.45
N THR A 392 -8.61 7.53 -11.69
CA THR A 392 -9.19 7.48 -10.35
C THR A 392 -10.28 8.53 -10.21
N VAL A 393 -11.40 8.13 -9.61
CA VAL A 393 -12.48 9.02 -9.19
C VAL A 393 -12.77 8.74 -7.73
N SER A 394 -12.90 9.76 -6.90
CA SER A 394 -13.33 9.62 -5.51
C SER A 394 -14.36 10.68 -5.14
N LEU A 395 -15.34 10.27 -4.36
CA LEU A 395 -16.39 11.09 -3.79
C LEU A 395 -16.35 10.96 -2.27
N GLY A 396 -16.42 12.08 -1.57
CA GLY A 396 -16.51 12.18 -0.12
C GLY A 396 -17.76 12.96 0.27
N TRP A 397 -18.41 12.54 1.34
CA TRP A 397 -19.44 13.32 2.01
C TRP A 397 -19.25 13.23 3.51
N GLN A 398 -19.42 14.34 4.21
CA GLN A 398 -19.37 14.40 5.67
C GLN A 398 -20.44 15.36 6.19
N SER A 399 -21.10 14.98 7.29
CA SER A 399 -21.96 15.89 8.06
C SER A 399 -21.44 16.00 9.49
N ALA A 400 -21.46 17.21 10.03
CA ALA A 400 -21.01 17.52 11.37
C ALA A 400 -22.03 18.37 12.13
N LYS A 401 -22.11 18.15 13.45
CA LYS A 401 -22.88 18.97 14.39
C LYS A 401 -22.00 19.33 15.58
N TYR A 402 -22.23 20.52 16.12
CA TYR A 402 -21.47 21.04 17.25
C TYR A 402 -22.32 21.08 18.53
N ALA A 403 -21.67 20.90 19.67
CA ALA A 403 -22.32 20.61 20.94
C ALA A 403 -22.82 21.85 21.71
N ASN A 404 -22.33 23.05 21.37
CA ASN A 404 -22.73 24.28 22.03
C ASN A 404 -23.51 25.20 21.07
N ILE A 405 -24.33 26.06 21.66
CA ILE A 405 -25.00 27.14 20.93
C ILE A 405 -23.95 28.17 20.50
N ASN A 406 -23.90 28.45 19.21
CA ASN A 406 -23.02 29.45 18.64
C ASN A 406 -23.53 30.86 18.98
N ASN A 407 -22.66 31.76 19.43
CA ASN A 407 -23.05 33.12 19.82
C ASN A 407 -23.35 34.07 18.65
N LEU A 408 -23.03 33.72 17.40
CA LEU A 408 -23.32 34.53 16.21
C LEU A 408 -24.74 34.29 15.69
N ILE A 409 -25.17 33.03 15.66
CA ILE A 409 -26.50 32.63 15.16
C ILE A 409 -27.49 32.20 16.25
N MET A 410 -27.04 32.10 17.51
CA MET A 410 -27.84 31.67 18.66
C MET A 410 -28.55 30.32 18.43
N ASP A 411 -27.91 29.43 17.69
CA ASP A 411 -28.34 28.06 17.38
C ASP A 411 -27.10 27.14 17.29
N TYR A 412 -27.32 25.83 17.24
CA TYR A 412 -26.26 24.85 17.07
C TYR A 412 -25.72 24.88 15.63
N ARG A 413 -24.41 24.95 15.50
CA ARG A 413 -23.76 24.86 14.19
C ARG A 413 -23.94 23.47 13.59
N SER A 414 -24.29 23.44 12.31
CA SER A 414 -24.30 22.24 11.50
C SER A 414 -23.60 22.51 10.17
N GLU A 415 -22.91 21.48 9.67
CA GLU A 415 -22.13 21.57 8.45
C GLU A 415 -22.28 20.29 7.62
N THR A 416 -22.21 20.46 6.31
CA THR A 416 -22.02 19.39 5.35
C THR A 416 -20.85 19.73 4.44
N GLN A 417 -20.06 18.74 4.06
CA GLN A 417 -18.99 18.87 3.10
C GLN A 417 -19.11 17.75 2.07
N THR A 418 -18.96 18.10 0.80
CA THR A 418 -18.86 17.16 -0.30
C THR A 418 -17.57 17.40 -1.06
N ASP A 419 -16.83 16.33 -1.31
CA ASP A 419 -15.56 16.35 -2.02
C ASP A 419 -15.66 15.47 -3.27
N LEU A 420 -15.16 15.96 -4.39
CA LEU A 420 -14.95 15.20 -5.63
C LEU A 420 -13.48 15.31 -5.99
N SER A 421 -12.85 14.20 -6.34
CA SER A 421 -11.50 14.20 -6.93
C SER A 421 -11.46 13.31 -8.17
N LEU A 422 -10.90 13.86 -9.23
CA LEU A 422 -10.61 13.18 -10.49
C LEU A 422 -9.10 13.19 -10.71
N GLY A 423 -8.53 12.03 -10.98
CA GLY A 423 -7.09 11.90 -11.24
C GLY A 423 -6.82 10.97 -12.41
N LEU A 424 -5.81 11.31 -13.20
CA LEU A 424 -5.19 10.39 -14.14
C LEU A 424 -3.74 10.15 -13.72
N ALA A 425 -3.19 8.99 -14.06
CA ALA A 425 -1.78 8.68 -13.88
C ALA A 425 -1.21 8.16 -15.21
N TRP A 426 -0.31 8.94 -15.80
CA TRP A 426 0.41 8.57 -17.02
C TRP A 426 1.79 8.04 -16.67
N HIS A 427 1.98 6.74 -16.84
CA HIS A 427 3.25 6.06 -16.58
C HIS A 427 4.19 6.19 -17.78
N LEU A 428 5.19 7.06 -17.66
CA LEU A 428 6.22 7.25 -18.68
C LEU A 428 7.16 6.04 -18.73
N ASN A 429 7.45 5.47 -17.56
CA ASN A 429 8.19 4.23 -17.36
C ASN A 429 7.90 3.70 -15.95
N LYS A 430 8.69 2.72 -15.48
CA LYS A 430 8.51 2.12 -14.16
C LYS A 430 8.74 3.06 -12.96
N ALA A 431 9.46 4.17 -13.16
CA ALA A 431 9.82 5.09 -12.09
C ALA A 431 9.13 6.44 -12.21
N TRP A 432 8.79 6.91 -13.42
CA TRP A 432 8.22 8.23 -13.64
C TRP A 432 6.74 8.19 -14.01
N THR A 433 5.94 9.00 -13.32
CA THR A 433 4.50 9.15 -13.56
C THR A 433 4.11 10.63 -13.59
N VAL A 434 3.29 11.05 -14.56
CA VAL A 434 2.65 12.37 -14.61
C VAL A 434 1.20 12.25 -14.18
N LYS A 435 0.76 13.03 -13.20
CA LYS A 435 -0.57 12.92 -12.58
C LYS A 435 -1.32 14.25 -12.65
N PRO A 436 -2.13 14.51 -13.71
CA PRO A 436 -3.08 15.60 -13.68
C PRO A 436 -4.24 15.27 -12.74
N GLN A 437 -4.65 16.25 -11.95
CA GLN A 437 -5.69 16.10 -10.93
C GLN A 437 -6.62 17.31 -10.93
N LEU A 438 -7.89 17.05 -10.64
CA LEU A 438 -8.92 18.05 -10.37
C LEU A 438 -9.59 17.68 -9.05
N SER A 439 -9.65 18.62 -8.11
CA SER A 439 -10.42 18.48 -6.88
C SER A 439 -11.49 19.57 -6.80
N PHE A 440 -12.63 19.22 -6.23
CA PHE A 440 -13.72 20.14 -5.93
C PHE A 440 -14.22 19.85 -4.52
N THR A 441 -14.28 20.89 -3.70
CA THR A 441 -14.86 20.83 -2.36
C THR A 441 -15.97 21.86 -2.26
N HIS A 442 -17.14 21.39 -1.87
CA HIS A 442 -18.27 22.24 -1.49
C HIS A 442 -18.56 22.03 -0.01
N LYS A 443 -18.55 23.11 0.77
CA LYS A 443 -18.92 23.09 2.17
C LYS A 443 -20.08 24.04 2.42
N ASP A 444 -21.13 23.51 3.02
CA ASP A 444 -22.30 24.27 3.44
C ASP A 444 -22.43 24.25 4.96
N SER A 445 -22.80 25.39 5.53
CA SER A 445 -22.99 25.58 6.96
C SER A 445 -24.16 26.52 7.21
N ASN A 446 -24.91 26.25 8.28
CA ASN A 446 -25.92 27.19 8.77
C ASN A 446 -25.32 28.51 9.32
N ILE A 447 -23.99 28.61 9.41
CA ILE A 447 -23.26 29.86 9.60
C ILE A 447 -22.50 30.13 8.30
N ALA A 448 -23.00 31.10 7.52
CA ALA A 448 -22.47 31.43 6.19
C ALA A 448 -20.95 31.69 6.16
N LEU A 449 -20.35 32.13 7.28
CA LEU A 449 -18.89 32.33 7.42
C LEU A 449 -18.06 31.05 7.20
N TYR A 450 -18.65 29.87 7.39
CA TYR A 450 -17.95 28.59 7.24
C TYR A 450 -18.33 27.84 5.97
N SER A 451 -19.17 28.43 5.12
CA SER A 451 -19.53 27.90 3.80
C SER A 451 -18.53 28.35 2.75
N PHE A 452 -18.10 27.46 1.86
CA PHE A 452 -17.20 27.80 0.77
C PHE A 452 -17.27 26.80 -0.38
N ASP A 453 -16.86 27.26 -1.56
CA ASP A 453 -16.55 26.44 -2.72
C ASP A 453 -15.05 26.58 -3.03
N ARG A 454 -14.41 25.46 -3.37
CA ARG A 454 -13.00 25.41 -3.75
C ARG A 454 -12.80 24.42 -4.89
N THR A 455 -12.07 24.86 -5.91
CA THR A 455 -11.65 24.03 -7.03
C THR A 455 -10.14 24.11 -7.15
N GLU A 456 -9.49 22.95 -7.18
CA GLU A 456 -8.05 22.86 -7.37
C GLU A 456 -7.73 22.06 -8.64
N VAL A 457 -6.84 22.57 -9.47
CA VAL A 457 -6.31 21.87 -10.65
C VAL A 457 -4.80 21.79 -10.51
N SER A 458 -4.24 20.60 -10.66
CA SER A 458 -2.81 20.41 -10.51
C SER A 458 -2.24 19.38 -11.48
N VAL A 459 -0.94 19.48 -11.72
CA VAL A 459 -0.15 18.47 -12.41
C VAL A 459 1.04 18.12 -11.52
N THR A 460 1.15 16.84 -11.20
CA THR A 460 2.26 16.30 -10.41
C THR A 460 3.18 15.46 -11.28
N LEU A 461 4.49 15.70 -11.19
CA LEU A 461 5.50 14.79 -11.71
C LEU A 461 6.06 13.97 -10.54
N ARG A 462 5.85 12.65 -10.57
CA ARG A 462 6.27 11.71 -9.54
C ARG A 462 7.42 10.83 -10.02
N HIS A 463 8.40 10.64 -9.15
CA HIS A 463 9.45 9.62 -9.27
C HIS A 463 9.38 8.64 -8.11
N ASP A 464 9.23 7.35 -8.40
CA ASP A 464 9.22 6.27 -7.42
C ASP A 464 10.61 5.59 -7.32
N PHE A 465 11.01 5.28 -6.08
CA PHE A 465 12.22 4.53 -5.71
C PHE A 465 11.78 3.20 -5.07
N GLN A 466 12.42 2.09 -5.44
CA GLN A 466 12.18 0.74 -4.89
C GLN A 466 13.49 0.01 -4.64
#